data_AF-A0A9P1FT82-F1
#
_entry.id   AF-A0A9P1FT82-F1
#
_cell.length_a   1.000
_cell.length_b   1.000
_cell.length_c   1.000
_cell.angle_alpha   90.00
_cell.angle_beta   90.00
_cell.angle_gamma   90.00
#
_symmetry.space_group_name_H-M   'P 1'
#
loop_
_entity.id
_entity.type
_entity.pdbx_description
1 polymer ?
#
loop_
_entity_poly.entity_id
_entity_poly.type
_entity_poly.pdbx_seq_one_letter_code
_entity_poly.pdbx_strand_id
1 'polypeptide(L)'
;MLSILRKRRPRLEGDQFIGSLRVRMPLEEGVKDLQVQVHYPGNKDGELLTNDRFPLMRPEVLQAIGDAKGIPASALRSLFGGSMQEDPSCEVSTASKWPIAVFTSGSPVTEVEAIGALQIWGSCEMYTQFLRDLASYGMVVIAIEHEEQLQLMKLRTVFMSFVLRLIYSSAADK
;
A
#
# COMPACT_ATOMS: atom_id res chain seq x y z
N MET A 1 14.75 16.27 -19.08
CA MET A 1 14.33 17.54 -18.44
C MET A 1 12.94 17.38 -17.81
N LEU A 2 12.82 16.60 -16.73
CA LEU A 2 11.58 16.42 -15.94
C LEU A 2 11.83 16.50 -14.42
N SER A 3 13.04 16.92 -14.01
CA SER A 3 13.43 17.03 -12.59
C SER A 3 12.64 18.10 -11.82
N ILE A 4 12.00 19.04 -12.52
CA ILE A 4 11.18 20.12 -11.95
C ILE A 4 9.86 19.58 -11.35
N LEU A 5 9.39 18.41 -11.81
CA LEU A 5 8.17 17.76 -11.30
C LEU A 5 8.45 16.70 -10.22
N ARG A 6 9.70 16.53 -9.76
CA ARG A 6 9.93 15.93 -8.43
C ARG A 6 9.39 16.92 -7.39
N LYS A 7 8.06 17.00 -7.29
CA LYS A 7 7.36 17.65 -6.20
C LYS A 7 8.00 17.07 -4.94
N ARG A 8 8.64 17.93 -4.15
CA ARG A 8 9.02 17.59 -2.78
C ARG A 8 7.78 16.94 -2.16
N ARG A 9 7.95 15.71 -1.69
CA ARG A 9 6.88 14.99 -1.02
C ARG A 9 6.32 15.88 0.09
N PRO A 10 4.99 15.89 0.31
CA PRO A 10 4.45 16.53 1.50
C PRO A 10 5.18 15.98 2.72
N ARG A 11 5.62 16.90 3.59
CA ARG A 11 6.25 16.52 4.85
C ARG A 11 5.20 15.77 5.68
N LEU A 12 5.63 14.67 6.30
CA LEU A 12 4.79 13.99 7.29
C LEU A 12 4.51 14.94 8.45
N GLU A 13 3.27 14.95 8.91
CA GLU A 13 2.85 15.82 10.02
C GLU A 13 3.21 15.23 11.40
N GLY A 14 3.23 13.90 11.52
CA GLY A 14 3.62 13.22 12.74
C GLY A 14 5.13 13.00 12.89
N ASP A 15 5.53 12.59 14.08
CA ASP A 15 6.95 12.52 14.50
C ASP A 15 7.62 11.17 14.21
N GLN A 16 6.86 10.15 13.80
CA GLN A 16 7.41 8.81 13.59
C GLN A 16 8.14 8.69 12.25
N PHE A 17 9.28 8.00 12.26
CA PHE A 17 9.90 7.50 11.04
C PHE A 17 9.03 6.37 10.48
N ILE A 18 8.78 6.38 9.17
CA ILE A 18 7.82 5.46 8.55
C ILE A 18 8.53 4.44 7.67
N GLY A 19 8.28 3.17 7.97
CA GLY A 19 8.55 2.06 7.08
C GLY A 19 7.33 1.76 6.20
N SER A 20 7.57 1.12 5.06
CA SER A 20 6.50 0.64 4.19
C SER A 20 6.83 -0.72 3.60
N LEU A 21 5.79 -1.54 3.40
CA LEU A 21 5.90 -2.84 2.78
C LEU A 21 4.74 -3.05 1.81
N ARG A 22 4.98 -3.75 0.71
CA ARG A 22 3.93 -4.26 -0.18
C ARG A 22 4.00 -5.78 -0.19
N VAL A 23 2.89 -6.44 0.12
CA VAL A 23 2.79 -7.90 0.19
C VAL A 23 1.57 -8.39 -0.56
N ARG A 24 1.66 -9.59 -1.13
CA ARG A 24 0.50 -10.37 -1.55
C ARG A 24 0.15 -11.33 -0.42
N MET A 25 -1.05 -11.17 0.11
CA MET A 25 -1.57 -12.05 1.13
C MET A 25 -2.31 -13.20 0.45
N PRO A 26 -1.83 -14.44 0.59
CA PRO A 26 -2.52 -15.58 0.01
C PRO A 26 -3.90 -15.71 0.63
N LEU A 27 -4.90 -15.85 -0.23
CA LEU A 27 -6.23 -16.28 0.18
C LEU A 27 -6.36 -17.81 0.04
N GLU A 28 -7.48 -18.36 0.50
CA GLU A 28 -7.81 -19.79 0.32
C GLU A 28 -7.62 -20.23 -1.15
N GLU A 29 -7.32 -21.51 -1.35
CA GLU A 29 -7.09 -22.09 -2.67
C GLU A 29 -8.26 -21.75 -3.63
N GLY A 30 -7.92 -21.19 -4.79
CA GLY A 30 -8.90 -20.74 -5.79
C GLY A 30 -9.36 -19.28 -5.65
N VAL A 31 -8.89 -18.53 -4.64
CA VAL A 31 -9.14 -17.08 -4.52
C VAL A 31 -7.86 -16.31 -4.83
N LYS A 32 -7.94 -15.26 -5.65
CA LYS A 32 -6.80 -14.38 -5.93
C LYS A 32 -6.28 -13.74 -4.63
N ASP A 33 -4.96 -13.71 -4.49
CA ASP A 33 -4.29 -13.05 -3.37
C ASP A 33 -4.73 -11.60 -3.20
N LEU A 34 -4.77 -11.13 -1.95
CA LEU A 34 -5.01 -9.72 -1.66
C LEU A 34 -3.71 -8.95 -1.78
N GLN A 35 -3.72 -7.91 -2.60
CA GLN A 35 -2.65 -6.95 -2.62
C GLN A 35 -2.80 -6.02 -1.40
N VAL A 36 -1.78 -5.99 -0.55
CA VAL A 36 -1.76 -5.19 0.67
C VAL A 36 -0.52 -4.30 0.69
N GLN A 37 -0.73 -3.06 1.10
CA GLN A 37 0.33 -2.09 1.39
C GLN A 37 0.26 -1.73 2.87
N VAL A 38 1.38 -1.85 3.56
CA VAL A 38 1.50 -1.55 4.99
C VAL A 38 2.38 -0.32 5.16
N HIS A 39 1.97 0.59 6.05
CA HIS A 39 2.76 1.70 6.57
C HIS A 39 2.82 1.56 8.09
N TYR A 40 4.00 1.70 8.67
CA TYR A 40 4.19 1.45 10.10
C TYR A 40 5.28 2.36 10.67
N PRO A 41 5.27 2.62 12.00
CA PRO A 41 6.39 3.26 12.68
C PRO A 41 7.61 2.35 12.56
N GLY A 42 8.60 2.78 11.79
CA GLY A 42 9.83 2.04 11.52
C GLY A 42 10.96 2.47 12.45
N ASN A 43 11.96 1.60 12.61
CA ASN A 43 13.22 1.97 13.24
C ASN A 43 14.15 2.60 12.21
N LYS A 44 14.48 3.88 12.39
CA LYS A 44 15.34 4.64 11.45
C LYS A 44 16.74 4.03 11.33
N ASP A 45 17.24 3.46 12.42
CA ASP A 45 18.56 2.84 12.51
C ASP A 45 18.47 1.31 12.50
N GLY A 46 17.28 0.75 12.24
CA GLY A 46 17.04 -0.69 12.19
C GLY A 46 17.44 -1.31 10.84
N GLU A 47 17.44 -2.64 10.81
CA GLU A 47 17.77 -3.37 9.59
C GLU A 47 16.68 -3.19 8.51
N LEU A 48 17.10 -3.21 7.25
CA LEU A 48 16.18 -3.27 6.13
C LEU A 48 15.67 -4.70 5.98
N LEU A 49 14.34 -4.88 6.04
CA LEU A 49 13.70 -6.17 5.79
C LEU A 49 13.92 -6.60 4.34
N THR A 50 13.94 -5.64 3.41
CA THR A 50 14.28 -5.84 2.01
C THR A 50 15.09 -4.66 1.50
N ASN A 51 16.13 -4.92 0.70
CA ASN A 51 16.81 -3.85 -0.04
C ASN A 51 15.97 -3.33 -1.22
N ASP A 52 14.94 -4.08 -1.58
CA ASP A 52 14.08 -3.75 -2.71
C ASP A 52 13.13 -2.61 -2.37
N ARG A 53 13.30 -1.49 -3.07
CA ARG A 53 12.27 -0.46 -3.17
C ARG A 53 11.29 -0.86 -4.26
N PHE A 54 10.01 -0.71 -3.98
CA PHE A 54 8.95 -0.97 -4.97
C PHE A 54 8.51 0.33 -5.64
N PRO A 55 7.94 0.27 -6.86
CA PRO A 55 7.49 1.46 -7.57
C PRO A 55 6.34 2.15 -6.83
N LEU A 56 6.34 3.49 -6.89
CA LEU A 56 5.33 4.37 -6.30
C LEU A 56 3.92 4.01 -6.81
N MET A 57 3.79 3.72 -8.10
CA MET A 57 2.58 3.14 -8.69
C MET A 57 2.96 1.93 -9.54
N ARG A 58 2.16 0.87 -9.44
CA ARG A 58 2.42 -0.36 -10.20
C ARG A 58 2.06 -0.18 -11.69
N PRO A 59 2.76 -0.86 -12.61
CA PRO A 59 2.49 -0.75 -14.04
C PRO A 59 1.04 -1.05 -14.43
N GLU A 60 0.43 -2.06 -13.83
CA GLU A 60 -0.97 -2.44 -14.08
C GLU A 60 -1.97 -1.38 -13.60
N VAL A 61 -1.64 -0.65 -12.53
CA VAL A 61 -2.45 0.46 -12.02
C VAL A 61 -2.37 1.66 -12.97
N LEU A 62 -1.17 1.97 -13.45
CA LEU A 62 -0.98 3.01 -14.47
C LEU A 62 -1.69 2.65 -15.78
N GLN A 63 -1.70 1.38 -16.16
CA GLN A 63 -2.43 0.90 -17.32
C GLN A 63 -3.94 1.11 -17.14
N ALA A 64 -4.50 0.67 -16.01
CA ALA A 64 -5.93 0.82 -15.71
C ALA A 64 -6.37 2.31 -15.68
N ILE A 65 -5.57 3.19 -15.06
CA ILE A 65 -5.83 4.64 -15.09
C ILE A 65 -5.81 5.16 -16.53
N GLY A 66 -4.84 4.71 -17.33
CA GLY A 66 -4.69 5.09 -18.73
C GLY A 66 -5.90 4.72 -19.57
N ASP A 67 -6.30 3.45 -19.51
CA ASP A 67 -7.45 2.91 -20.23
C ASP A 67 -8.72 3.67 -19.86
N ALA A 68 -8.89 3.99 -18.58
CA ALA A 68 -10.12 4.56 -18.07
C ALA A 68 -10.20 6.09 -18.18
N LYS A 69 -9.07 6.79 -18.42
CA LYS A 69 -9.01 8.22 -18.72
C LYS A 69 -8.71 8.55 -20.18
N GLY A 70 -8.53 7.54 -21.03
CA GLY A 70 -8.09 7.75 -22.41
C GLY A 70 -6.68 8.33 -22.51
N ILE A 71 -5.83 8.10 -21.50
CA ILE A 71 -4.45 8.58 -21.47
C ILE A 71 -3.53 7.43 -21.87
N PRO A 72 -2.62 7.60 -22.84
CA PRO A 72 -1.67 6.55 -23.20
C PRO A 72 -0.86 6.08 -21.97
N ALA A 73 -0.89 4.78 -21.69
CA ALA A 73 -0.17 4.22 -20.54
C ALA A 73 1.36 4.48 -20.61
N SER A 74 1.92 4.64 -21.81
CA SER A 74 3.32 5.07 -21.99
C SER A 74 3.59 6.45 -21.41
N ALA A 75 2.65 7.39 -21.52
CA ALA A 75 2.76 8.72 -20.93
C ALA A 75 2.70 8.63 -19.39
N LEU A 76 1.78 7.84 -18.85
CA LEU A 76 1.68 7.60 -17.40
C LEU A 76 2.93 6.90 -16.85
N ARG A 77 3.45 5.88 -17.54
CA ARG A 77 4.72 5.22 -17.18
C ARG A 77 5.91 6.17 -17.26
N SER A 78 5.94 7.09 -18.22
CA SER A 78 7.00 8.12 -18.29
C SER A 78 6.93 9.11 -17.11
N LEU A 79 5.72 9.47 -16.69
CA LEU A 79 5.50 10.39 -15.56
C LEU A 79 5.75 9.73 -14.19
N PHE A 80 5.30 8.49 -14.00
CA PHE A 80 5.25 7.84 -12.69
C PHE A 80 6.06 6.56 -12.59
N GLY A 81 6.32 5.86 -13.69
CA GLY A 81 6.93 4.53 -13.70
C GLY A 81 8.41 4.48 -13.27
N GLY A 82 9.11 5.62 -13.29
CA GLY A 82 10.46 5.75 -12.74
C GLY A 82 10.50 6.19 -11.27
N SER A 83 9.35 6.46 -10.65
CA SER A 83 9.28 6.90 -9.26
C SER A 83 9.20 5.69 -8.34
N MET A 84 10.19 5.55 -7.45
CA MET A 84 10.19 4.52 -6.40
C MET A 84 9.53 5.06 -5.14
N GLN A 85 8.92 4.16 -4.36
CA GLN A 85 8.54 4.46 -2.99
C GLN A 85 9.80 4.84 -2.20
N GLU A 86 9.74 5.97 -1.50
CA GLU A 86 10.89 6.48 -0.75
C GLU A 86 11.01 5.86 0.64
N ASP A 87 9.88 5.46 1.24
CA ASP A 87 9.86 4.83 2.56
C ASP A 87 10.42 3.41 2.45
N PRO A 88 11.42 3.03 3.26
CA PRO A 88 12.05 1.73 3.17
C PRO A 88 11.20 0.63 3.81
N SER A 89 11.40 -0.61 3.36
CA SER A 89 11.02 -1.80 4.11
C SER A 89 12.05 -2.00 5.23
N CYS A 90 11.71 -1.63 6.46
CA CYS A 90 12.62 -1.66 7.62
C CYS A 90 11.97 -2.35 8.82
N GLU A 91 12.75 -2.66 9.84
CA GLU A 91 12.22 -3.19 11.09
C GLU A 91 11.14 -2.28 11.68
N VAL A 92 10.09 -2.90 12.22
CA VAL A 92 9.03 -2.21 12.96
C VAL A 92 9.61 -1.69 14.27
N SER A 93 9.30 -0.44 14.62
CA SER A 93 9.68 0.13 15.91
C SER A 93 9.03 -0.65 17.06
N THR A 94 9.86 -1.18 17.95
CA THR A 94 9.43 -1.93 19.14
C THR A 94 9.19 -1.05 20.36
N ALA A 95 9.30 0.28 20.21
CA ALA A 95 9.20 1.24 21.32
C ALA A 95 7.81 1.26 21.99
N SER A 96 6.75 0.81 21.31
CA SER A 96 5.38 0.80 21.83
C SER A 96 4.49 -0.22 21.13
N LYS A 97 3.31 -0.47 21.71
CA LYS A 97 2.21 -1.15 21.01
C LYS A 97 1.49 -0.12 20.15
N TRP A 98 1.43 -0.37 18.85
CA TRP A 98 0.82 0.55 17.90
C TRP A 98 -0.62 0.15 17.58
N PRO A 99 -1.59 1.08 17.61
CA PRO A 99 -2.93 0.82 17.08
C PRO A 99 -2.86 0.45 15.59
N ILE A 100 -3.83 -0.36 15.15
CA ILE A 100 -3.92 -0.84 13.77
C ILE A 100 -5.10 -0.18 13.10
N ALA A 101 -4.85 0.50 11.99
CA ALA A 101 -5.87 1.07 11.11
C ALA A 101 -5.93 0.26 9.82
N VAL A 102 -7.12 -0.23 9.48
CA VAL A 102 -7.36 -0.93 8.22
C VAL A 102 -8.02 0.04 7.25
N PHE A 103 -7.36 0.27 6.12
CA PHE A 103 -7.86 1.10 5.04
C PHE A 103 -8.29 0.22 3.87
N THR A 104 -9.47 0.51 3.34
CA THR A 104 -9.96 -0.03 2.09
C THR A 104 -10.28 1.15 1.19
N SER A 105 -9.86 1.08 -0.06
CA SER A 105 -10.24 2.06 -1.05
C SER A 105 -11.71 1.88 -1.44
N GLY A 106 -12.40 2.99 -1.67
CA GLY A 106 -13.81 2.95 -2.05
C GLY A 106 -14.03 2.15 -3.35
N SER A 107 -15.01 1.23 -3.32
CA SER A 107 -15.57 0.65 -4.54
C SER A 107 -16.49 1.68 -5.20
N PRO A 108 -16.41 1.92 -6.51
CA PRO A 108 -17.38 2.76 -7.20
C PRO A 108 -18.70 2.00 -7.32
N VAL A 109 -19.48 1.95 -6.25
CA VAL A 109 -20.89 1.55 -6.30
C VAL A 109 -21.74 2.82 -6.27
N THR A 110 -21.92 3.39 -7.45
CA THR A 110 -23.10 4.18 -7.81
C THR A 110 -23.51 3.78 -9.22
N GLU A 111 -24.34 2.73 -9.31
CA GLU A 111 -25.33 2.41 -10.37
C GLU A 111 -25.04 2.74 -11.86
N VAL A 112 -23.80 2.75 -12.34
CA VAL A 112 -23.52 2.87 -13.78
C VAL A 112 -22.72 1.67 -14.26
N GLU A 113 -23.32 1.00 -15.24
CA GLU A 113 -22.96 -0.28 -15.83
C GLU A 113 -21.46 -0.55 -15.94
N ALA A 114 -21.09 -1.70 -15.40
CA ALA A 114 -19.76 -2.29 -15.47
C ALA A 114 -19.41 -2.65 -16.92
N ILE A 115 -18.75 -1.74 -17.62
CA ILE A 115 -18.03 -2.08 -18.86
C ILE A 115 -16.61 -2.48 -18.48
N GLY A 116 -16.41 -3.78 -18.23
CA GLY A 116 -15.20 -4.57 -18.55
C GLY A 116 -13.80 -4.15 -18.10
N ALA A 117 -13.60 -2.98 -17.51
CA ALA A 117 -12.33 -2.51 -17.00
C ALA A 117 -12.22 -2.95 -15.53
N LEU A 118 -11.15 -3.68 -15.21
CA LEU A 118 -10.71 -3.87 -13.82
C LEU A 118 -10.85 -2.54 -13.08
N GLN A 119 -11.72 -2.49 -12.06
CA GLN A 119 -12.00 -1.28 -11.28
C GLN A 119 -10.83 -0.98 -10.31
N ILE A 120 -9.60 -0.85 -10.82
CA ILE A 120 -8.44 -0.33 -10.10
C ILE A 120 -8.53 1.21 -10.05
N TRP A 121 -9.70 1.72 -9.67
CA TRP A 121 -9.91 3.15 -9.41
C TRP A 121 -9.58 3.53 -7.96
N GLY A 122 -9.33 2.52 -7.12
CA GLY A 122 -8.96 2.65 -5.73
C GLY A 122 -7.67 1.90 -5.41
N SER A 123 -6.63 1.95 -6.23
CA SER A 123 -5.36 1.36 -5.77
C SER A 123 -4.91 2.03 -4.47
N CYS A 124 -4.39 1.25 -3.53
CA CYS A 124 -3.81 1.75 -2.27
C CYS A 124 -2.70 2.78 -2.53
N GLU A 125 -2.03 2.70 -3.68
CA GLU A 125 -0.98 3.64 -4.07
C GLU A 125 -1.48 5.08 -4.22
N MET A 126 -2.76 5.27 -4.57
CA MET A 126 -3.35 6.60 -4.70
C MET A 126 -3.52 7.32 -3.36
N TYR A 127 -3.54 6.56 -2.25
CA TYR A 127 -3.75 7.08 -0.91
C TYR A 127 -2.47 7.08 -0.08
N THR A 128 -1.32 6.74 -0.67
CA THR A 128 -0.05 6.56 0.05
C THR A 128 0.31 7.74 0.96
N GLN A 129 0.09 8.99 0.55
CA GLN A 129 0.41 10.14 1.40
C GLN A 129 -0.43 10.15 2.69
N PHE A 130 -1.76 10.03 2.53
CA PHE A 130 -2.69 9.99 3.66
C PHE A 130 -2.40 8.82 4.61
N LEU A 131 -2.15 7.63 4.06
CA LEU A 131 -1.86 6.44 4.86
C LEU A 131 -0.55 6.57 5.65
N ARG A 132 0.44 7.25 5.08
CA ARG A 132 1.69 7.53 5.78
C ARG A 132 1.54 8.60 6.84
N ASP A 133 0.74 9.63 6.60
CA ASP A 133 0.48 10.65 7.61
C ASP A 133 -0.20 10.02 8.82
N LEU A 134 -1.18 9.13 8.62
CA LEU A 134 -1.76 8.33 9.71
C LEU A 134 -0.71 7.50 10.44
N ALA A 135 0.17 6.80 9.71
CA ALA A 135 1.23 6.02 10.33
C ALA A 135 2.22 6.91 11.13
N SER A 136 2.47 8.14 10.67
CA SER A 136 3.37 9.11 11.30
C SER A 136 2.91 9.56 12.69
N TYR A 137 1.61 9.42 12.99
CA TYR A 137 1.05 9.63 14.33
C TYR A 137 1.16 8.41 15.24
N GLY A 138 1.89 7.36 14.83
CA GLY A 138 2.09 6.15 15.63
C GLY A 138 1.02 5.09 15.38
N MET A 139 0.70 4.81 14.12
CA MET A 139 -0.26 3.74 13.76
C MET A 139 0.36 2.77 12.76
N VAL A 140 -0.01 1.49 12.86
CA VAL A 140 0.19 0.53 11.77
C VAL A 140 -1.01 0.62 10.84
N VAL A 141 -0.80 1.14 9.64
CA VAL A 141 -1.84 1.34 8.63
C VAL A 141 -1.71 0.25 7.59
N ILE A 142 -2.77 -0.51 7.40
CA ILE A 142 -2.82 -1.62 6.44
C ILE A 142 -3.87 -1.29 5.38
N ALA A 143 -3.41 -0.99 4.19
CA ALA A 143 -4.25 -0.65 3.04
C ALA A 143 -4.43 -1.89 2.16
N ILE A 144 -5.69 -2.30 2.00
CA ILE A 144 -6.07 -3.51 1.28
C ILE A 144 -6.72 -3.10 -0.03
N GLU A 145 -6.20 -3.67 -1.11
CA GLU A 145 -6.76 -3.47 -2.45
C GLU A 145 -7.75 -4.57 -2.78
N HIS A 146 -8.91 -4.17 -3.27
CA HIS A 146 -9.92 -5.11 -3.76
C HIS A 146 -9.68 -5.37 -5.25
N GLU A 147 -9.14 -6.54 -5.57
CA GLU A 147 -9.01 -6.97 -6.96
C GLU A 147 -10.38 -7.42 -7.52
N GLU A 148 -11.34 -7.81 -6.66
CA GLU A 148 -12.71 -8.23 -7.02
C GLU A 148 -13.76 -7.81 -5.96
N GLN A 149 -15.01 -7.52 -6.39
CA GLN A 149 -16.15 -7.11 -5.54
C GLN A 149 -16.45 -8.06 -4.35
N LEU A 150 -16.00 -9.32 -4.42
CA LEU A 150 -16.42 -10.41 -3.52
C LEU A 150 -15.51 -10.64 -2.29
N GLN A 151 -14.42 -9.89 -2.14
CA GLN A 151 -13.38 -10.25 -1.16
C GLN A 151 -13.57 -9.69 0.26
N LEU A 152 -14.48 -8.74 0.48
CA LEU A 152 -14.67 -8.04 1.76
C LEU A 152 -15.11 -8.95 2.93
N MET A 153 -15.87 -10.01 2.67
CA MET A 153 -16.40 -10.87 3.75
C MET A 153 -15.39 -11.91 4.27
N LYS A 154 -14.35 -12.26 3.50
CA LYS A 154 -13.32 -13.27 3.89
C LYS A 154 -12.09 -12.66 4.56
N LEU A 155 -11.92 -11.33 4.51
CA LEU A 155 -10.78 -10.62 5.07
C LEU A 155 -10.55 -10.92 6.56
N ARG A 156 -11.61 -11.00 7.37
CA ARG A 156 -11.52 -10.92 8.84
C ARG A 156 -10.62 -11.99 9.48
N THR A 157 -10.61 -13.21 8.96
CA THR A 157 -9.92 -14.36 9.59
C THR A 157 -8.46 -14.49 9.13
N VAL A 158 -8.19 -14.31 7.83
CA VAL A 158 -6.83 -14.37 7.25
C VAL A 158 -6.02 -13.13 7.63
N PHE A 159 -6.67 -11.97 7.65
CA PHE A 159 -6.05 -10.69 8.00
C PHE A 159 -5.51 -10.68 9.42
N MET A 160 -6.31 -11.12 10.39
CA MET A 160 -5.87 -11.24 11.78
C MET A 160 -4.64 -12.15 11.91
N SER A 161 -4.62 -13.30 11.24
CA SER A 161 -3.50 -14.24 11.34
C SER A 161 -2.20 -13.71 10.73
N PHE A 162 -2.29 -12.98 9.60
CA PHE A 162 -1.11 -12.36 8.98
C PHE A 162 -0.58 -11.17 9.77
N VAL A 163 -1.46 -10.29 10.23
CA VAL A 163 -1.09 -9.14 11.07
C VAL A 163 -0.42 -9.61 12.36
N LEU A 164 -0.97 -10.67 12.98
CA LEU A 164 -0.34 -11.29 14.13
C LEU A 164 1.03 -11.87 13.76
N ARG A 165 1.19 -12.57 12.64
CA ARG A 165 2.52 -13.07 12.22
C ARG A 165 3.53 -11.95 11.99
N LEU A 166 3.14 -10.85 11.35
CA LEU A 166 4.03 -9.71 11.08
C LEU A 166 4.46 -9.00 12.39
N ILE A 167 3.58 -8.97 13.39
CA ILE A 167 3.85 -8.38 14.72
C ILE A 167 4.66 -9.35 15.60
N TYR A 168 4.35 -10.65 15.57
CA TYR A 168 4.92 -11.65 16.48
C TYR A 168 6.16 -12.36 15.94
N SER A 169 6.45 -12.37 14.64
CA SER A 169 7.73 -12.85 14.12
C SER A 169 8.90 -11.97 14.54
N SER A 170 8.66 -10.70 14.87
CA SER A 170 9.64 -9.79 15.48
C SER A 170 9.89 -10.08 16.98
N ALA A 171 9.03 -10.88 17.63
CA ALA A 171 9.12 -11.19 19.06
C ALA A 171 9.68 -12.59 19.36
N ALA A 172 9.86 -13.44 18.35
CA ALA A 172 10.23 -14.85 18.51
C ALA A 172 11.75 -15.12 18.56
N ASP A 173 12.59 -14.11 18.28
CA ASP A 173 14.06 -14.20 18.35
C ASP A 173 14.65 -13.55 19.63
N LYS A 174 13.92 -13.59 20.75
CA LYS A 174 14.42 -13.19 22.08
C LYS A 174 14.29 -14.31 23.11
#